data_AF-A0AAE7DAX4-F1
#
_entry.id   AF-A0AAE7DAX4-F1
#
_cell.length_a   1.000
_cell.length_b   1.000
_cell.length_c   1.000
_cell.angle_alpha   90.00
_cell.angle_beta   90.00
_cell.angle_gamma   90.00
#
_symmetry.space_group_name_H-M   'P 1'
#
loop_
_entity.id
_entity.type
_entity.pdbx_description
1 polymer ?
#
loop_
_entity_poly.entity_id
_entity_poly.type
_entity_poly.pdbx_seq_one_letter_code
_entity_poly.pdbx_strand_id
1 'polypeptide(L)'
;MGQTPPPAAAADSSWLQKSYDHVVEIERKHVAEAGGNWLVDLPLVESPDSHYVFFMEARIPAALFTRSSAFYPAIKEFTLIVPDWQFYDEITEQATRKGMCIEPATTNIYYHIRRVDTMVKVDSIHISGEQPVVTFQQPKVPAGNMVVYRSESYGSACCPKDPMWELAKEDAAVIRSFEQQHKVSVKGIYRQQQGKEGEHTDYYTLPDLTPNQRLDFILMKRSQWIVNKEKKKITFSPQVFTPWLEPFIKEGFREMREVKYDQ
;
A
#
# COMPACT_ATOMS: atom_id res chain seq x y z
N MET A 1 -14.21 -10.31 -50.35
CA MET A 1 -13.73 -11.24 -49.31
C MET A 1 -13.71 -10.47 -48.01
N GLY A 2 -14.76 -10.63 -47.19
CA GLY A 2 -14.80 -10.01 -45.86
C GLY A 2 -13.99 -10.86 -44.90
N GLN A 3 -12.88 -10.33 -44.40
CA GLN A 3 -12.15 -10.96 -43.31
C GLN A 3 -13.00 -10.79 -42.04
N THR A 4 -13.50 -11.90 -41.52
CA THR A 4 -14.08 -11.99 -40.20
C THR A 4 -13.02 -11.52 -39.19
N PRO A 5 -13.34 -10.63 -38.25
CA PRO A 5 -12.41 -10.29 -37.18
C PRO A 5 -12.00 -11.58 -36.47
N PRO A 6 -10.72 -11.73 -36.08
CA PRO A 6 -10.31 -12.87 -35.29
C PRO A 6 -11.16 -12.91 -34.00
N PRO A 7 -11.62 -14.09 -33.56
CA PRO A 7 -12.36 -14.20 -32.32
C PRO A 7 -11.51 -13.61 -31.19
N ALA A 8 -12.15 -12.81 -30.33
CA ALA A 8 -11.53 -12.33 -29.10
C ALA A 8 -10.93 -13.53 -28.38
N ALA A 9 -9.63 -13.47 -28.06
CA ALA A 9 -8.96 -14.52 -27.32
C ALA A 9 -9.78 -14.81 -26.06
N ALA A 10 -10.22 -16.06 -25.89
CA ALA A 10 -10.91 -16.48 -24.68
C ALA A 10 -10.01 -16.12 -23.49
N ALA A 11 -10.59 -15.43 -22.50
CA ALA A 11 -9.86 -15.10 -21.28
C ALA A 11 -9.29 -16.40 -20.70
N ASP A 12 -7.96 -16.45 -20.54
CA ASP A 12 -7.30 -17.61 -19.94
C ASP A 12 -7.77 -17.69 -18.49
N SER A 13 -8.55 -18.74 -18.19
CA SER A 13 -9.07 -19.01 -16.85
C SER A 13 -8.32 -20.12 -16.14
N SER A 14 -7.18 -20.56 -16.68
CA SER A 14 -6.40 -21.67 -16.10
C SER A 14 -5.82 -21.34 -14.71
N TRP A 15 -5.69 -20.05 -14.38
CA TRP A 15 -5.20 -19.57 -13.09
C TRP A 15 -6.28 -19.55 -11.98
N LEU A 16 -7.57 -19.66 -12.35
CA LEU A 16 -8.66 -19.62 -11.38
C LEU A 16 -8.68 -20.92 -10.56
N GLN A 17 -8.68 -20.80 -9.24
CA GLN A 17 -8.67 -21.94 -8.33
C GLN A 17 -10.08 -22.22 -7.79
N LYS A 18 -10.36 -23.48 -7.45
CA LYS A 18 -11.61 -23.87 -6.78
C LYS A 18 -11.65 -23.46 -5.31
N SER A 19 -10.47 -23.30 -4.70
CA SER A 19 -10.30 -22.88 -3.31
C SER A 19 -9.07 -21.98 -3.20
N TYR A 20 -9.16 -20.99 -2.32
CA TYR A 20 -8.07 -20.10 -1.94
C TYR A 20 -7.86 -20.18 -0.43
N ASP A 21 -6.70 -20.70 -0.04
CA ASP A 21 -6.28 -20.75 1.36
C ASP A 21 -5.40 -19.54 1.69
N HIS A 22 -5.39 -19.13 2.96
CA HIS A 22 -4.55 -18.04 3.47
C HIS A 22 -4.82 -16.68 2.81
N VAL A 23 -6.08 -16.40 2.49
CA VAL A 23 -6.49 -15.13 1.87
C VAL A 23 -6.34 -13.98 2.86
N VAL A 24 -5.66 -12.92 2.43
CA VAL A 24 -5.48 -11.70 3.23
C VAL A 24 -6.67 -10.77 2.98
N GLU A 25 -7.44 -10.50 4.02
CA GLU A 25 -8.61 -9.63 3.93
C GLU A 25 -8.24 -8.15 4.15
N ILE A 26 -8.57 -7.31 3.17
CA ILE A 26 -8.39 -5.85 3.21
C ILE A 26 -9.73 -5.20 3.53
N GLU A 27 -10.06 -5.18 4.82
CA GLU A 27 -11.24 -4.52 5.37
C GLU A 27 -11.10 -2.99 5.40
N ARG A 28 -12.22 -2.27 5.52
CA ARG A 28 -12.23 -0.79 5.66
C ARG A 28 -11.38 -0.28 6.82
N LYS A 29 -11.32 -1.02 7.93
CA LYS A 29 -10.53 -0.62 9.12
C LYS A 29 -9.02 -0.63 8.87
N HIS A 30 -8.56 -1.38 7.86
CA HIS A 30 -7.16 -1.45 7.46
C HIS A 30 -6.78 -0.35 6.46
N VAL A 31 -7.72 0.53 6.08
CA VAL A 31 -7.53 1.44 4.95
C VAL A 31 -7.73 2.89 5.36
N ALA A 32 -6.87 3.76 4.84
CA ALA A 32 -7.03 5.21 4.87
C ALA A 32 -7.02 5.79 3.46
N GLU A 33 -7.73 6.90 3.27
CA GLU A 33 -7.79 7.62 1.99
C GLU A 33 -7.55 9.12 2.21
N ALA A 34 -6.67 9.71 1.40
CA ALA A 34 -6.42 11.14 1.38
C ALA A 34 -6.02 11.61 -0.03
N GLY A 35 -6.85 12.48 -0.62
CA GLY A 35 -6.56 13.10 -1.93
C GLY A 35 -6.32 12.07 -3.06
N GLY A 36 -7.11 10.98 -3.08
CA GLY A 36 -6.96 9.88 -4.05
C GLY A 36 -5.78 8.94 -3.79
N ASN A 37 -5.03 9.14 -2.69
CA ASN A 37 -4.02 8.20 -2.22
C ASN A 37 -4.61 7.31 -1.14
N TRP A 38 -4.13 6.08 -1.08
CA TRP A 38 -4.64 5.07 -0.16
C TRP A 38 -3.50 4.49 0.65
N LEU A 39 -3.70 4.22 1.94
CA LEU A 39 -2.83 3.36 2.72
C LEU A 39 -3.58 2.06 3.00
N VAL A 40 -2.98 0.92 2.65
CA VAL A 40 -3.39 -0.40 3.12
C VAL A 40 -2.45 -0.76 4.27
N ASP A 41 -2.96 -0.63 5.48
CA ASP A 41 -2.22 -0.79 6.73
C ASP A 41 -2.15 -2.25 7.17
N LEU A 42 -1.49 -3.07 6.35
CA LEU A 42 -1.28 -4.49 6.59
C LEU A 42 0.20 -4.82 6.36
N PRO A 43 0.96 -5.22 7.39
CA PRO A 43 2.34 -5.66 7.19
C PRO A 43 2.37 -7.08 6.61
N LEU A 44 3.11 -7.27 5.51
CA LEU A 44 3.33 -8.57 4.88
C LEU A 44 4.82 -8.84 4.69
N VAL A 45 5.20 -10.12 4.77
CA VAL A 45 6.52 -10.58 4.34
C VAL A 45 6.50 -10.64 2.82
N GLU A 46 7.16 -9.71 2.14
CA GLU A 46 7.18 -9.74 0.68
C GLU A 46 8.20 -10.76 0.17
N SER A 47 7.80 -11.54 -0.83
CA SER A 47 8.67 -12.49 -1.52
C SER A 47 8.31 -12.49 -3.01
N PRO A 48 9.30 -12.32 -3.93
CA PRO A 48 9.04 -12.32 -5.37
C PRO A 48 8.40 -13.61 -5.90
N ASP A 49 8.70 -14.74 -5.26
CA ASP A 49 8.23 -16.06 -5.67
C ASP A 49 6.89 -16.44 -5.01
N SER A 50 6.33 -15.56 -4.18
CA SER A 50 5.08 -15.82 -3.47
C SER A 50 3.87 -15.32 -4.24
N HIS A 51 2.85 -16.17 -4.35
CA HIS A 51 1.53 -15.80 -4.87
C HIS A 51 0.61 -15.45 -3.71
N TYR A 52 0.25 -14.17 -3.60
CA TYR A 52 -0.71 -13.72 -2.58
C TYR A 52 -2.14 -13.70 -3.13
N VAL A 53 -3.11 -13.92 -2.24
CA VAL A 53 -4.53 -13.75 -2.56
C VAL A 53 -5.09 -12.72 -1.60
N PHE A 54 -5.62 -11.64 -2.14
CA PHE A 54 -6.22 -10.54 -1.39
C PHE A 54 -7.72 -10.52 -1.63
N PHE A 55 -8.50 -10.42 -0.56
CA PHE A 55 -9.92 -10.11 -0.64
C PHE A 55 -10.14 -8.65 -0.27
N MET A 56 -10.60 -7.84 -1.23
CA MET A 56 -10.67 -6.40 -1.11
C MET A 56 -12.10 -5.94 -0.80
N GLU A 57 -12.45 -5.98 0.48
CA GLU A 57 -13.71 -5.42 0.98
C GLU A 57 -13.69 -3.88 1.00
N ALA A 58 -12.51 -3.28 1.17
CA ALA A 58 -12.34 -1.85 1.01
C ALA A 58 -12.59 -1.42 -0.45
N ARG A 59 -13.33 -0.33 -0.67
CA ARG A 59 -13.68 0.18 -2.02
C ARG A 59 -12.50 0.92 -2.70
N ILE A 60 -11.30 0.35 -2.68
CA ILE A 60 -10.12 0.90 -3.37
C ILE A 60 -10.26 0.61 -4.87
N PRO A 61 -10.04 1.59 -5.77
CA PRO A 61 -10.11 1.33 -7.20
C PRO A 61 -9.09 0.27 -7.64
N ALA A 62 -9.56 -0.84 -8.23
CA ALA A 62 -8.72 -1.96 -8.69
C ALA A 62 -7.61 -1.53 -9.65
N ALA A 63 -7.85 -0.46 -10.43
CA ALA A 63 -6.86 0.13 -11.33
C ALA A 63 -5.60 0.67 -10.63
N LEU A 64 -5.63 0.92 -9.31
CA LEU A 64 -4.45 1.36 -8.56
C LEU A 64 -3.46 0.23 -8.29
N PHE A 65 -3.90 -1.03 -8.37
CA PHE A 65 -3.08 -2.21 -8.13
C PHE A 65 -2.28 -2.66 -9.36
N THR A 66 -2.59 -2.08 -10.53
CA THR A 66 -1.91 -2.37 -11.80
C THR A 66 -0.60 -1.60 -11.97
N ARG A 67 -0.19 -0.81 -10.98
CA ARG A 67 1.11 -0.13 -10.94
C ARG A 67 2.09 -0.90 -10.06
N SER A 68 3.25 -1.24 -10.62
CA SER A 68 4.23 -2.13 -9.99
C SER A 68 4.90 -1.58 -8.72
N SER A 69 4.87 -0.27 -8.48
CA SER A 69 5.66 0.39 -7.43
C SER A 69 4.88 0.77 -6.16
N ALA A 70 3.56 0.53 -6.11
CA ALA A 70 2.69 1.14 -5.11
C ALA A 70 2.17 0.13 -4.05
N PHE A 71 1.79 -1.07 -4.48
CA PHE A 71 1.19 -2.09 -3.62
C PHE A 71 2.10 -3.30 -3.50
N TYR A 72 2.80 -3.46 -2.37
CA TYR A 72 3.81 -4.51 -2.11
C TYR A 72 4.75 -4.75 -3.32
N PRO A 73 5.73 -3.87 -3.55
CA PRO A 73 6.51 -3.84 -4.80
C PRO A 73 7.37 -5.08 -5.08
N ALA A 74 7.72 -5.85 -4.05
CA ALA A 74 8.46 -7.10 -4.21
C ALA A 74 7.54 -8.28 -4.58
N ILE A 75 6.23 -8.21 -4.33
CA ILE A 75 5.27 -9.22 -4.81
C ILE A 75 5.09 -9.05 -6.33
N LYS A 76 5.43 -10.09 -7.10
CA LYS A 76 5.34 -10.08 -8.57
C LYS A 76 4.06 -10.66 -9.11
N GLU A 77 3.40 -11.53 -8.36
CA GLU A 77 2.17 -12.20 -8.78
C GLU A 77 1.17 -12.32 -7.62
N PHE A 78 -0.08 -11.95 -7.86
CA PHE A 78 -1.14 -12.08 -6.87
C PHE A 78 -2.53 -12.14 -7.51
N THR A 79 -3.48 -12.68 -6.76
CA THR A 79 -4.91 -12.63 -7.06
C THR A 79 -5.58 -11.58 -6.18
N LEU A 80 -6.37 -10.71 -6.79
CA LEU A 80 -7.20 -9.73 -6.10
C LEU A 80 -8.67 -10.08 -6.33
N ILE A 81 -9.39 -10.41 -5.26
CA ILE A 81 -10.82 -10.72 -5.26
C ILE A 81 -11.53 -9.45 -4.80
N VAL A 82 -12.43 -8.93 -5.64
CA VAL A 82 -13.13 -7.68 -5.39
C VAL A 82 -14.63 -7.92 -5.49
N PRO A 83 -15.43 -7.59 -4.46
CA PRO A 83 -16.88 -7.58 -4.60
C PRO A 83 -17.30 -6.66 -5.75
N ASP A 84 -18.27 -7.08 -6.57
CA ASP A 84 -18.82 -6.20 -7.61
C ASP A 84 -19.70 -5.13 -6.98
N TRP A 85 -19.05 -4.06 -6.50
CA TRP A 85 -19.71 -2.96 -5.83
C TRP A 85 -20.75 -2.27 -6.71
N GLN A 86 -20.55 -2.25 -8.03
CA GLN A 86 -21.53 -1.68 -8.94
C GLN A 86 -22.80 -2.54 -8.94
N PHE A 87 -22.67 -3.86 -9.08
CA PHE A 87 -23.80 -4.78 -8.97
C PHE A 87 -24.53 -4.64 -7.63
N TYR A 88 -23.81 -4.61 -6.51
CA TYR A 88 -24.43 -4.48 -5.19
C TYR A 88 -25.12 -3.12 -4.98
N ASP A 89 -24.55 -2.03 -5.47
CA ASP A 89 -25.16 -0.70 -5.39
C ASP A 89 -26.45 -0.65 -6.24
N GLU A 90 -26.46 -1.26 -7.43
CA GLU A 90 -27.65 -1.37 -8.29
C GLU A 90 -28.77 -2.20 -7.64
N ILE A 91 -28.45 -3.34 -7.02
CA ILE A 91 -29.44 -4.16 -6.31
C ILE A 91 -30.02 -3.41 -5.11
N THR A 92 -29.17 -2.70 -4.36
CA THR A 92 -29.59 -1.90 -3.20
C THR A 92 -30.55 -0.78 -3.62
N GLU A 93 -30.26 -0.12 -4.74
CA GLU A 93 -31.13 0.92 -5.29
C GLU A 93 -32.48 0.34 -5.75
N GLN A 94 -32.48 -0.80 -6.43
CA GLN A 94 -33.71 -1.48 -6.86
C GLN A 94 -34.58 -1.92 -5.68
N ALA A 95 -33.97 -2.52 -4.66
CA ALA A 95 -34.64 -2.93 -3.42
C ALA A 95 -35.33 -1.72 -2.76
N THR A 96 -34.61 -0.60 -2.66
CA THR A 96 -35.13 0.67 -2.11
C THR A 96 -36.29 1.21 -2.93
N ARG A 97 -36.16 1.28 -4.26
CA ARG A 97 -37.21 1.80 -5.17
C ARG A 97 -38.48 0.96 -5.14
N LYS A 98 -38.36 -0.36 -4.99
CA LYS A 98 -39.49 -1.30 -4.98
C LYS A 98 -40.04 -1.56 -3.57
N GLY A 99 -39.39 -1.04 -2.53
CA GLY A 99 -39.76 -1.30 -1.13
C GLY A 99 -39.70 -2.79 -0.76
N MET A 100 -38.79 -3.54 -1.38
CA MET A 100 -38.68 -4.99 -1.20
C MET A 100 -37.27 -5.39 -0.78
N CYS A 101 -37.15 -6.51 -0.07
CA CYS A 101 -35.87 -7.15 0.16
C CYS A 101 -35.47 -7.96 -1.08
N ILE A 102 -34.26 -7.73 -1.59
CA ILE A 102 -33.66 -8.53 -2.66
C ILE A 102 -32.40 -9.13 -2.06
N GLU A 103 -32.30 -10.46 -2.04
CA GLU A 103 -31.08 -11.16 -1.65
C GLU A 103 -30.17 -11.27 -2.89
N PRO A 104 -29.07 -10.51 -2.97
CA PRO A 104 -28.18 -10.57 -4.13
C PRO A 104 -27.42 -11.90 -4.15
N ALA A 105 -27.25 -12.48 -5.34
CA ALA A 105 -26.25 -13.51 -5.52
C ALA A 105 -24.86 -12.94 -5.20
N THR A 106 -24.05 -13.67 -4.44
CA THR A 106 -22.66 -13.29 -4.20
C THR A 106 -21.96 -13.14 -5.54
N THR A 107 -21.43 -11.95 -5.78
CA THR A 107 -20.85 -11.54 -7.06
C THR A 107 -19.51 -10.85 -6.82
N ASN A 108 -18.44 -11.43 -7.37
CA ASN A 108 -17.07 -10.95 -7.23
C ASN A 108 -16.35 -10.94 -8.59
N ILE A 109 -15.38 -10.05 -8.71
CA ILE A 109 -14.42 -9.99 -9.81
C ILE A 109 -13.06 -10.46 -9.28
N TYR A 110 -12.52 -11.49 -9.91
CA TYR A 110 -11.20 -12.02 -9.64
C TYR A 110 -10.24 -11.41 -10.65
N TYR A 111 -9.18 -10.76 -10.17
CA TYR A 111 -8.08 -10.28 -11.00
C TYR A 111 -6.84 -11.11 -10.73
N HIS A 112 -6.15 -11.54 -11.77
CA HIS A 112 -4.82 -12.13 -11.70
C HIS A 112 -3.82 -11.13 -12.22
N ILE A 113 -2.97 -10.63 -11.33
CA ILE A 113 -2.05 -9.54 -11.63
C ILE A 113 -0.63 -10.10 -11.60
N ARG A 114 0.07 -9.98 -12.74
CA ARG A 114 1.46 -10.40 -12.92
C ARG A 114 2.32 -9.22 -13.35
N ARG A 115 3.39 -8.96 -12.61
CA ARG A 115 4.34 -7.86 -12.84
C ARG A 115 5.65 -8.43 -13.38
N VAL A 116 5.90 -8.22 -14.67
CA VAL A 116 7.10 -8.68 -15.37
C VAL A 116 7.88 -7.45 -15.84
N ASP A 117 9.01 -7.18 -15.21
CA ASP A 117 9.83 -5.99 -15.45
C ASP A 117 9.03 -4.69 -15.36
N THR A 118 8.86 -4.00 -16.49
CA THR A 118 8.12 -2.73 -16.61
C THR A 118 6.66 -2.93 -17.03
N MET A 119 6.24 -4.17 -17.29
CA MET A 119 4.90 -4.50 -17.76
C MET A 119 4.07 -5.15 -16.66
N VAL A 120 2.78 -4.80 -16.63
CA VAL A 120 1.79 -5.44 -15.75
C VAL A 120 0.74 -6.10 -16.63
N LYS A 121 0.59 -7.41 -16.48
CA LYS A 121 -0.46 -8.21 -17.11
C LYS A 121 -1.58 -8.40 -16.10
N VAL A 122 -2.81 -8.21 -16.56
CA VAL A 122 -4.01 -8.34 -15.74
C VAL A 122 -5.01 -9.19 -16.50
N ASP A 123 -5.32 -10.35 -15.96
CA ASP A 123 -6.43 -11.19 -16.41
C ASP A 123 -7.57 -11.04 -15.39
N SER A 124 -8.82 -11.13 -15.83
CA SER A 124 -9.96 -10.97 -14.92
C SER A 124 -11.12 -11.89 -15.27
N ILE A 125 -11.79 -12.41 -14.24
CA ILE A 125 -12.99 -13.23 -14.37
C ILE A 125 -14.05 -12.71 -13.40
N HIS A 126 -15.27 -12.56 -13.90
CA HIS A 126 -16.43 -12.19 -13.11
C HIS A 126 -17.24 -13.45 -12.76
N ILE A 127 -17.53 -13.65 -11.47
CA ILE A 127 -18.25 -14.82 -10.96
C ILE A 127 -19.44 -14.35 -10.13
N SER A 128 -20.64 -14.77 -10.53
CA SER A 128 -21.88 -14.57 -9.78
C SER A 128 -22.48 -15.91 -9.38
N GLY A 129 -22.99 -16.01 -8.15
CA GLY A 129 -23.51 -17.26 -7.59
C GLY A 129 -22.41 -18.05 -6.86
N GLU A 130 -22.20 -19.31 -7.26
CA GLU A 130 -21.24 -20.22 -6.61
C GLU A 130 -19.80 -19.69 -6.74
N GLN A 131 -19.19 -19.36 -5.60
CA GLN A 131 -17.84 -18.81 -5.53
C GLN A 131 -16.81 -19.89 -5.16
N PRO A 132 -15.53 -19.74 -5.57
CA PRO A 132 -14.41 -20.43 -4.94
C PRO A 132 -14.45 -20.34 -3.40
N VAL A 133 -14.07 -21.43 -2.73
CA VAL A 133 -13.99 -21.45 -1.25
C VAL A 133 -12.83 -20.56 -0.80
N VAL A 134 -13.06 -19.72 0.21
CA VAL A 134 -12.05 -18.79 0.73
C VAL A 134 -11.82 -19.03 2.22
N THR A 135 -10.56 -19.22 2.60
CA THR A 135 -10.13 -19.29 4.00
C THR A 135 -9.24 -18.09 4.32
N PHE A 136 -9.66 -17.24 5.26
CA PHE A 136 -8.93 -16.03 5.62
C PHE A 136 -7.79 -16.28 6.60
N GLN A 137 -6.72 -15.50 6.47
CA GLN A 137 -5.62 -15.45 7.42
C GLN A 137 -5.24 -14.01 7.73
N GLN A 138 -5.00 -13.74 9.01
CA GLN A 138 -4.41 -12.48 9.44
C GLN A 138 -2.88 -12.51 9.28
N PRO A 139 -2.29 -11.50 8.61
CA PRO A 139 -0.85 -11.32 8.56
C PRO A 139 -0.22 -11.22 9.94
N LYS A 140 0.99 -11.76 10.09
CA LYS A 140 1.76 -11.65 11.33
C LYS A 140 3.12 -11.06 11.03
N VAL A 141 3.54 -10.11 11.86
CA VAL A 141 4.89 -9.56 11.85
C VAL A 141 5.82 -10.60 12.48
N PRO A 142 6.83 -11.13 11.75
CA PRO A 142 7.79 -12.06 12.32
C PRO A 142 8.59 -11.38 13.44
N ALA A 143 8.95 -12.16 14.46
CA ALA A 143 9.76 -11.64 15.58
C ALA A 143 11.07 -11.04 15.07
N GLY A 144 11.47 -9.90 15.64
CA GLY A 144 12.68 -9.19 15.25
C GLY A 144 12.53 -8.31 13.99
N ASN A 145 11.34 -8.22 13.39
CA ASN A 145 11.05 -7.24 12.34
C ASN A 145 10.23 -6.07 12.91
N MET A 146 10.42 -4.89 12.32
CA MET A 146 9.60 -3.72 12.53
C MET A 146 8.74 -3.44 11.29
N VAL A 147 7.56 -2.87 11.51
CA VAL A 147 6.69 -2.39 10.44
C VAL A 147 7.12 -0.98 10.07
N VAL A 148 7.47 -0.77 8.79
CA VAL A 148 7.94 0.53 8.30
C VAL A 148 6.95 1.07 7.28
N TYR A 149 6.54 2.32 7.45
CA TYR A 149 5.61 3.02 6.55
C TYR A 149 6.34 3.92 5.56
N ARG A 150 7.53 4.39 5.94
CA ARG A 150 8.38 5.26 5.14
C ARG A 150 9.82 5.09 5.57
N SER A 151 10.74 5.30 4.64
CA SER A 151 12.15 5.46 4.92
C SER A 151 12.72 6.61 4.11
N GLU A 152 13.79 7.21 4.61
CA GLU A 152 14.55 8.25 3.94
C GLU A 152 16.04 7.95 4.10
N SER A 153 16.74 7.83 2.98
CA SER A 153 18.18 7.56 2.95
C SER A 153 18.95 8.83 2.62
N TYR A 154 20.01 9.06 3.38
CA TYR A 154 20.91 10.21 3.30
C TYR A 154 22.30 9.70 2.93
N GLY A 155 22.85 10.20 1.83
CA GLY A 155 24.20 9.92 1.35
C GLY A 155 25.28 10.71 2.10
N SER A 156 26.49 10.78 1.53
CA SER A 156 27.65 11.41 2.19
C SER A 156 27.35 12.87 2.58
N ALA A 157 27.75 13.24 3.80
CA ALA A 157 27.62 14.62 4.28
C ALA A 157 28.72 15.55 3.75
N CYS A 158 29.83 15.00 3.22
CA CYS A 158 31.01 15.76 2.85
C CYS A 158 31.23 15.91 1.33
N CYS A 159 31.36 14.84 0.55
CA CYS A 159 31.85 14.93 -0.85
C CYS A 159 31.41 13.75 -1.76
N PRO A 160 30.52 13.97 -2.75
CA PRO A 160 29.63 15.11 -2.88
C PRO A 160 28.56 15.07 -1.78
N LYS A 161 28.25 16.24 -1.20
CA LYS A 161 27.21 16.34 -0.20
C LYS A 161 25.85 16.01 -0.82
N ASP A 162 25.14 15.05 -0.22
CA ASP A 162 23.77 14.73 -0.62
C ASP A 162 22.84 15.94 -0.35
N PRO A 163 22.09 16.43 -1.36
CA PRO A 163 21.09 17.49 -1.19
C PRO A 163 20.05 17.20 -0.08
N MET A 164 19.81 15.92 0.22
CA MET A 164 18.92 15.49 1.31
C MET A 164 19.30 16.06 2.67
N TRP A 165 20.59 16.36 2.90
CA TRP A 165 21.05 16.99 4.14
C TRP A 165 20.51 18.40 4.37
N GLU A 166 20.10 19.12 3.33
CA GLU A 166 19.47 20.43 3.50
C GLU A 166 18.00 20.27 3.94
N LEU A 167 17.28 19.31 3.37
CA LEU A 167 15.90 19.00 3.77
C LEU A 167 15.83 18.43 5.20
N ALA A 168 16.82 17.63 5.60
CA ALA A 168 16.92 17.06 6.95
C ALA A 168 16.89 18.12 8.06
N LYS A 169 17.35 19.35 7.78
CA LYS A 169 17.34 20.46 8.76
C LYS A 169 15.93 20.92 9.09
N GLU A 170 14.97 20.71 8.19
CA GLU A 170 13.58 21.10 8.37
C GLU A 170 12.74 20.03 9.07
N ASP A 171 13.25 18.79 9.18
CA ASP A 171 12.48 17.63 9.68
C ASP A 171 11.85 17.89 11.04
N ALA A 172 12.62 18.43 11.99
CA ALA A 172 12.12 18.72 13.33
C ALA A 172 10.96 19.73 13.31
N ALA A 173 10.99 20.73 12.41
CA ALA A 173 9.93 21.73 12.31
C ALA A 173 8.69 21.15 11.62
N VAL A 174 8.89 20.37 10.56
CA VAL A 174 7.81 19.71 9.80
C VAL A 174 7.08 18.68 10.68
N ILE A 175 7.82 17.84 11.40
CA ILE A 175 7.24 16.84 12.32
C ILE A 175 6.48 17.54 13.45
N ARG A 176 7.03 18.59 14.06
CA ARG A 176 6.32 19.37 15.09
C ARG A 176 5.03 20.01 14.58
N SER A 177 5.03 20.54 13.36
CA SER A 177 3.82 21.08 12.74
C SER A 177 2.74 19.99 12.57
N PHE A 178 3.13 18.78 12.17
CA PHE A 178 2.22 17.64 12.08
C PHE A 178 1.65 17.24 13.43
N GLU A 179 2.51 17.10 14.44
CA GLU A 179 2.13 16.78 15.82
C GLU A 179 1.12 17.78 16.37
N GLN A 180 1.35 19.09 16.17
CA GLN A 180 0.44 20.15 16.59
C GLN A 180 -0.90 20.10 15.86
N GLN A 181 -0.88 19.94 14.53
CA GLN A 181 -2.08 19.88 13.71
C GLN A 181 -2.97 18.67 14.08
N HIS A 182 -2.36 17.51 14.28
CA HIS A 182 -3.08 16.25 14.54
C HIS A 182 -3.24 15.94 16.04
N LYS A 183 -2.65 16.76 16.93
CA LYS A 183 -2.64 16.57 18.39
C LYS A 183 -2.12 15.19 18.79
N VAL A 184 -1.02 14.78 18.18
CA VAL A 184 -0.34 13.49 18.41
C VAL A 184 1.15 13.71 18.67
N SER A 185 1.85 12.67 19.10
CA SER A 185 3.31 12.65 19.11
C SER A 185 3.80 11.56 18.14
N VAL A 186 4.71 11.94 17.24
CA VAL A 186 5.34 11.03 16.30
C VAL A 186 6.47 10.31 17.03
N LYS A 187 6.37 8.98 17.08
CA LYS A 187 7.36 8.09 17.71
C LYS A 187 7.78 6.98 16.76
N GLY A 188 8.76 6.18 17.17
CA GLY A 188 9.21 5.02 16.39
C GLY A 188 9.95 5.43 15.12
N ILE A 189 10.81 6.44 15.23
CA ILE A 189 11.75 6.79 14.16
C ILE A 189 13.08 6.15 14.51
N TYR A 190 13.59 5.29 13.65
CA TYR A 190 14.84 4.58 13.88
C TYR A 190 15.85 4.93 12.80
N ARG A 191 17.05 5.34 13.21
CA ARG A 191 18.17 5.63 12.33
C ARG A 191 19.13 4.46 12.28
N GLN A 192 19.48 4.06 11.08
CA GLN A 192 20.52 3.08 10.81
C GLN A 192 21.69 3.74 10.08
N GLN A 193 22.90 3.64 10.62
CA GLN A 193 24.10 4.07 9.90
C GLN A 193 24.38 3.14 8.71
N GLN A 194 24.62 3.74 7.54
CA GLN A 194 24.95 3.04 6.30
C GLN A 194 26.43 3.19 5.93
N GLY A 195 27.08 4.25 6.39
CA GLY A 195 28.47 4.58 6.07
C GLY A 195 29.15 5.45 7.15
N LYS A 196 30.42 5.79 6.90
CA LYS A 196 31.30 6.46 7.88
C LYS A 196 31.27 7.98 7.79
N GLU A 197 30.66 8.54 6.76
CA GLU A 197 30.63 9.97 6.44
C GLU A 197 29.26 10.60 6.77
N GLY A 198 28.51 9.95 7.68
CA GLY A 198 27.20 10.38 8.12
C GLY A 198 26.04 9.72 7.35
N GLU A 199 26.31 8.82 6.40
CA GLU A 199 25.26 8.16 5.63
C GLU A 199 24.37 7.33 6.54
N HIS A 200 23.07 7.51 6.41
CA HIS A 200 22.10 6.82 7.25
C HIS A 200 20.75 6.67 6.54
N THR A 201 19.94 5.74 7.05
CA THR A 201 18.52 5.62 6.68
C THR A 201 17.69 5.82 7.93
N ASP A 202 16.71 6.73 7.86
CA ASP A 202 15.68 6.88 8.87
C ASP A 202 14.45 6.05 8.47
N TYR A 203 13.98 5.20 9.38
CA TYR A 203 12.81 4.34 9.23
C TYR A 203 11.69 4.85 10.14
N TYR A 204 10.52 5.07 9.57
CA TYR A 204 9.35 5.62 10.27
C TYR A 204 8.31 4.51 10.50
N THR A 205 8.16 4.06 11.74
CA THR A 205 7.24 2.96 12.12
C THR A 205 5.89 3.43 12.67
N LEU A 206 5.79 4.68 13.13
CA LEU A 206 4.53 5.38 13.43
C LEU A 206 3.50 4.58 14.26
N PRO A 207 3.90 3.95 15.39
CA PRO A 207 3.07 2.97 16.09
C PRO A 207 1.81 3.56 16.72
N ASP A 208 1.87 4.83 17.14
CA ASP A 208 0.78 5.52 17.86
C ASP A 208 -0.17 6.30 16.92
N LEU A 209 0.09 6.28 15.61
CA LEU A 209 -0.74 6.99 14.63
C LEU A 209 -1.86 6.07 14.11
N THR A 210 -3.05 6.63 13.89
CA THR A 210 -4.12 5.94 13.16
C THR A 210 -3.75 5.77 11.68
N PRO A 211 -4.39 4.86 10.92
CA PRO A 211 -4.14 4.71 9.48
C PRO A 211 -4.24 6.04 8.70
N ASN A 212 -5.23 6.89 9.03
CA ASN A 212 -5.38 8.20 8.40
C ASN A 212 -4.19 9.12 8.71
N GLN A 213 -3.76 9.19 9.98
CA GLN A 213 -2.59 9.99 10.37
C GLN A 213 -1.30 9.44 9.76
N ARG A 214 -1.15 8.13 9.62
CA ARG A 214 0.00 7.51 8.93
C ARG A 214 0.04 7.93 7.47
N LEU A 215 -1.09 7.88 6.77
CA LEU A 215 -1.18 8.33 5.38
C LEU A 215 -0.86 9.83 5.26
N ASP A 216 -1.45 10.68 6.11
CA ASP A 216 -1.16 12.11 6.13
C ASP A 216 0.33 12.39 6.38
N PHE A 217 0.97 11.66 7.30
CA PHE A 217 2.40 11.76 7.57
C PHE A 217 3.24 11.38 6.35
N ILE A 218 2.92 10.26 5.69
CA ILE A 218 3.60 9.80 4.47
C ILE A 218 3.50 10.88 3.38
N LEU A 219 2.31 11.43 3.14
CA LEU A 219 2.07 12.45 2.12
C LEU A 219 2.77 13.77 2.45
N MET A 220 2.75 14.18 3.73
CA MET A 220 3.47 15.35 4.21
C MET A 220 4.98 15.20 3.97
N LYS A 221 5.61 14.12 4.44
CA LYS A 221 7.05 13.89 4.24
C LYS A 221 7.39 13.79 2.76
N ARG A 222 6.54 13.17 1.92
CA ARG A 222 6.72 13.17 0.46
C ARG A 222 6.69 14.58 -0.14
N SER A 223 5.87 15.48 0.39
CA SER A 223 5.75 16.86 -0.09
C SER A 223 6.98 17.71 0.22
N GLN A 224 7.74 17.38 1.27
CA GLN A 224 8.96 18.08 1.66
C GLN A 224 10.02 18.08 0.55
N TRP A 225 9.96 17.09 -0.33
CA TRP A 225 10.89 16.92 -1.45
C TRP A 225 10.54 17.80 -2.66
N ILE A 226 9.43 18.54 -2.60
CA ILE A 226 8.98 19.43 -3.67
C ILE A 226 9.58 20.82 -3.45
N VAL A 227 10.52 21.20 -4.33
CA VAL A 227 11.13 22.55 -4.31
C VAL A 227 10.05 23.63 -4.47
N ASN A 228 10.09 24.63 -3.59
CA ASN A 228 9.13 25.74 -3.49
C ASN A 228 7.68 25.28 -3.25
N LYS A 229 7.48 24.27 -2.39
CA LYS A 229 6.14 23.71 -2.08
C LYS A 229 5.13 24.78 -1.64
N GLU A 230 5.57 25.81 -0.90
CA GLU A 230 4.71 26.89 -0.39
C GLU A 230 4.00 27.67 -1.52
N LYS A 231 4.57 27.65 -2.73
CA LYS A 231 4.06 28.38 -3.90
C LYS A 231 3.25 27.48 -4.85
N LYS A 232 3.06 26.21 -4.51
CA LYS A 232 2.46 25.20 -5.40
C LYS A 232 1.26 24.54 -4.74
N LYS A 233 0.20 24.34 -5.52
CA LYS A 233 -0.84 23.37 -5.16
C LYS A 233 -0.29 21.97 -5.40
N ILE A 234 0.06 21.26 -4.32
CA ILE A 234 0.60 19.91 -4.41
C ILE A 234 -0.56 18.94 -4.60
N THR A 235 -0.47 18.09 -5.62
CA THR A 235 -1.39 16.97 -5.83
C THR A 235 -0.56 15.78 -6.28
N PHE A 236 -0.59 14.72 -5.48
CA PHE A 236 0.10 13.48 -5.82
C PHE A 236 -0.76 12.66 -6.77
N SER A 237 -0.13 11.98 -7.72
CA SER A 237 -0.80 10.97 -8.52
C SER A 237 -1.37 9.89 -7.61
N PRO A 238 -2.65 9.48 -7.80
CA PRO A 238 -3.27 8.41 -7.03
C PRO A 238 -2.42 7.14 -7.00
N GLN A 239 -2.25 6.57 -5.81
CA GLN A 239 -1.54 5.32 -5.59
C GLN A 239 -1.97 4.68 -4.26
N VAL A 240 -1.68 3.39 -4.12
CA VAL A 240 -1.75 2.68 -2.85
C VAL A 240 -0.37 2.73 -2.19
N PHE A 241 -0.33 2.84 -0.88
CA PHE A 241 0.84 2.68 -0.04
C PHE A 241 0.63 1.45 0.82
N THR A 242 1.70 0.67 1.03
CA THR A 242 1.71 -0.48 1.94
C THR A 242 2.94 -0.38 2.83
N PRO A 243 2.85 -0.74 4.11
CA PRO A 243 4.05 -0.88 4.93
C PRO A 243 4.84 -2.11 4.48
N TRP A 244 6.14 -2.10 4.76
CA TRP A 244 7.00 -3.28 4.61
C TRP A 244 7.61 -3.68 5.95
N LEU A 245 8.18 -4.87 5.96
CA LEU A 245 8.86 -5.43 7.13
C LEU A 245 10.36 -5.24 6.98
N GLU A 246 10.97 -4.63 8.00
CA GLU A 246 12.41 -4.40 8.06
C GLU A 246 13.00 -5.14 9.28
N PRO A 247 14.09 -5.91 9.14
CA PRO A 247 14.78 -6.50 10.26
C PRO A 247 15.31 -5.43 11.24
N PHE A 248 14.98 -5.56 12.52
CA PHE A 248 15.44 -4.64 13.54
C PHE A 248 16.85 -5.01 14.02
N ILE A 249 17.86 -4.27 13.55
CA ILE A 249 19.26 -4.52 13.91
C ILE A 249 19.58 -3.90 15.27
N LYS A 250 19.93 -4.72 16.25
CA LYS A 250 20.16 -4.28 17.64
C LYS A 250 21.61 -4.01 18.01
N GLU A 251 22.56 -4.49 17.21
CA GLU A 251 23.97 -4.50 17.57
C GLU A 251 24.86 -4.21 16.35
N GLY A 252 26.08 -3.72 16.64
CA GLY A 252 27.12 -3.47 15.65
C GLY A 252 27.02 -2.11 14.97
N PHE A 253 27.85 -1.89 13.95
CA PHE A 253 27.93 -0.60 13.25
C PHE A 253 26.61 -0.14 12.64
N ARG A 254 25.76 -1.10 12.20
CA ARG A 254 24.46 -0.85 11.58
C ARG A 254 23.29 -0.99 12.56
N GLU A 255 23.53 -0.89 13.86
CA GLU A 255 22.45 -0.90 14.84
C GLU A 255 21.48 0.26 14.58
N MET A 256 20.21 -0.01 14.83
CA MET A 256 19.13 0.95 14.70
C MET A 256 18.92 1.66 16.03
N ARG A 257 19.08 2.98 16.02
CA ARG A 257 18.88 3.84 17.21
C ARG A 257 17.63 4.67 17.04
N GLU A 258 16.81 4.73 18.08
CA GLU A 258 15.66 5.63 18.07
C GLU A 258 16.12 7.09 18.00
N VAL A 259 15.55 7.85 17.07
CA VAL A 259 15.78 9.28 16.94
C VAL A 259 14.60 10.01 17.54
N LYS A 260 14.90 10.95 18.42
CA LYS A 260 13.95 11.93 18.90
C LYS A 260 14.27 13.24 18.21
N TYR A 261 13.31 13.75 17.44
CA TYR A 261 13.33 15.13 17.01
C TYR A 261 12.84 15.94 18.21
N ASP A 262 13.78 16.29 19.09
CA ASP A 262 13.48 16.90 20.39
C ASP A 262 12.59 18.15 20.27
N GLN A 263 11.76 18.30 21.32
CA GLN A 263 10.74 19.33 21.57
C GLN A 263 11.24 20.76 21.36
#